data_AF-Q84BE7-F1
#
_entry.id   AF-Q84BE7-F1
#
_cell.length_a   1.000
_cell.length_b   1.000
_cell.length_c   1.000
_cell.angle_alpha   90.00
_cell.angle_beta   90.00
_cell.angle_gamma   90.00
#
_symmetry.space_group_name_H-M   'P 1'
#
loop_
_entity.id
_entity.type
_entity.pdbx_description
1 polymer ?
#
loop_
_entity_poly.entity_id
_entity_poly.type
_entity_poly.pdbx_seq_one_letter_code
_entity_poly.pdbx_strand_id
1 'polypeptide(L)'
;MGKLLLILGSVIALPTFAAGGGDLDASDYTGVSFWLVTAALLASTVFFFVERDRVSAKWKTSLTVSGLVTGIAFWHYMYMRGVWIETGSSPTVFRYIDWLLTVPLLICEFYLILAAATNVAGSLFKKLLVGSLVMLVFGYMGEAGIMAAWPAFIIGCLAWVYMIYELWAGEGKSACNTASPAVQSAYNTMMYIIIAGWAIYPVGYFTGYLMGDGGSALNLNLNYNLADFVNKILFGLIIWNVAVKESSNA
;
A
#
# COMPACT_ATOMS: atom_id res chain seq x y z
N MET A 1 -11.20 -43.33 12.88
CA MET A 1 -12.49 -42.88 12.31
C MET A 1 -12.51 -41.36 12.45
N GLY A 2 -11.99 -40.56 11.53
CA GLY A 2 -12.16 -40.61 10.08
C GLY A 2 -13.31 -39.67 9.72
N LYS A 3 -12.97 -38.51 9.13
CA LYS A 3 -13.86 -37.48 8.55
C LYS A 3 -14.55 -36.52 9.54
N LEU A 4 -13.88 -35.42 9.85
CA LEU A 4 -14.54 -34.11 9.98
C LEU A 4 -13.76 -33.06 9.17
N LEU A 5 -13.44 -33.44 7.93
CA LEU A 5 -13.01 -32.52 6.88
C LEU A 5 -14.27 -31.97 6.19
N LEU A 6 -14.26 -30.68 5.87
CA LEU A 6 -15.06 -30.03 4.81
C LEU A 6 -16.56 -29.84 5.06
N ILE A 7 -16.97 -28.95 5.97
CA ILE A 7 -18.11 -28.04 5.73
C ILE A 7 -17.82 -26.71 6.46
N LEU A 8 -16.95 -25.89 5.87
CA LEU A 8 -17.04 -24.44 6.04
C LEU A 8 -17.33 -23.90 4.65
N GLY A 9 -18.58 -24.11 4.23
CA GLY A 9 -19.22 -23.31 3.20
C GLY A 9 -19.44 -21.91 3.75
N SER A 10 -18.36 -21.16 3.96
CA SER A 10 -18.44 -19.72 3.95
C SER A 10 -18.76 -19.37 2.50
N VAL A 11 -20.04 -19.08 2.24
CA VAL A 11 -20.44 -18.28 1.09
C VAL A 11 -19.61 -17.01 1.19
N ILE A 12 -18.45 -17.00 0.53
CA ILE A 12 -17.79 -15.76 0.19
C ILE A 12 -18.83 -15.07 -0.66
N ALA A 13 -19.44 -14.01 -0.14
CA ALA A 13 -20.25 -13.11 -0.94
C ALA A 13 -19.29 -12.47 -1.94
N LEU A 14 -18.96 -13.23 -3.00
CA LEU A 14 -18.23 -12.74 -4.13
C LEU A 14 -19.15 -11.67 -4.70
N PRO A 15 -18.66 -10.44 -4.82
CA PRO A 15 -19.43 -9.41 -5.47
C PRO A 15 -19.90 -9.90 -6.85
N THR A 16 -21.20 -9.75 -7.11
CA THR A 16 -21.91 -10.32 -8.27
C THR A 16 -21.43 -9.81 -9.63
N PHE A 17 -20.46 -8.88 -9.67
CA PHE A 17 -19.87 -8.34 -10.90
C PHE A 17 -19.23 -9.42 -11.80
N ALA A 18 -18.81 -10.57 -11.22
CA ALA A 18 -18.22 -11.66 -11.99
C ALA A 18 -19.25 -12.44 -12.84
N ALA A 19 -20.54 -12.29 -12.57
CA ALA A 19 -21.60 -13.06 -13.24
C ALA A 19 -22.33 -12.28 -14.35
N GLY A 20 -22.11 -10.97 -14.48
CA GLY A 20 -22.91 -10.09 -15.36
C GLY A 20 -22.17 -9.40 -16.50
N GLY A 21 -20.83 -9.43 -16.52
CA GLY A 21 -20.02 -8.84 -17.58
C GLY A 21 -19.64 -9.87 -18.63
N GLY A 22 -19.63 -9.50 -19.91
CA GLY A 22 -18.95 -10.27 -20.95
C GLY A 22 -17.45 -10.43 -20.66
N ASP A 23 -16.71 -11.01 -21.61
CA ASP A 23 -15.25 -11.13 -21.48
C ASP A 23 -14.58 -9.77 -21.20
N LEU A 24 -13.39 -9.77 -20.60
CA LEU A 24 -12.65 -8.53 -20.31
C LEU A 24 -12.43 -7.75 -21.61
N ASP A 25 -12.89 -6.50 -21.65
CA ASP A 25 -12.63 -5.60 -22.77
C ASP A 25 -11.15 -5.18 -22.76
N ALA A 26 -10.39 -5.69 -23.73
CA ALA A 26 -8.97 -5.40 -23.87
C ALA A 26 -8.67 -3.91 -24.19
N SER A 27 -9.67 -3.14 -24.62
CA SER A 27 -9.54 -1.71 -24.86
C SER A 27 -9.73 -0.85 -23.60
N ASP A 28 -10.36 -1.40 -22.55
CA ASP A 28 -10.45 -0.75 -21.24
C ASP A 28 -9.20 -1.02 -20.40
N TYR A 29 -8.12 -0.29 -20.70
CA TYR A 29 -6.85 -0.43 -19.97
C TYR A 29 -7.00 -0.21 -18.46
N THR A 30 -7.88 0.69 -18.01
CA THR A 30 -8.12 0.91 -16.59
C THR A 30 -8.79 -0.31 -15.96
N GLY A 31 -9.85 -0.86 -16.56
CA GLY A 31 -10.53 -2.06 -16.09
C GLY A 31 -9.63 -3.29 -16.06
N VAL A 32 -8.80 -3.47 -17.09
CA VAL A 32 -7.77 -4.53 -17.15
C VAL A 32 -6.75 -4.36 -16.03
N SER A 33 -6.27 -3.13 -15.79
CA SER A 33 -5.31 -2.88 -14.70
C SER A 33 -5.92 -3.15 -13.31
N PHE A 34 -7.18 -2.79 -13.08
CA PHE A 34 -7.88 -3.11 -11.84
C PHE A 34 -7.99 -4.61 -11.64
N TRP A 35 -8.32 -5.36 -12.69
CA TRP A 35 -8.38 -6.83 -12.62
C TRP A 35 -7.04 -7.44 -12.26
N LEU A 36 -5.96 -7.02 -12.95
CA LEU A 36 -4.60 -7.50 -12.70
C LEU A 36 -4.20 -7.26 -11.24
N VAL A 37 -4.36 -6.04 -10.74
CA VAL A 37 -3.95 -5.69 -9.38
C VAL A 37 -4.83 -6.40 -8.34
N THR A 38 -6.13 -6.56 -8.60
CA THR A 38 -7.02 -7.34 -7.71
C THR A 38 -6.52 -8.78 -7.53
N ALA A 39 -6.22 -9.46 -8.64
CA ALA A 39 -5.72 -10.84 -8.61
C ALA A 39 -4.36 -10.94 -7.93
N ALA A 40 -3.45 -9.99 -8.21
CA ALA A 40 -2.13 -9.94 -7.60
C ALA A 40 -2.22 -9.73 -6.08
N LEU A 41 -3.08 -8.81 -5.61
CA LEU A 41 -3.30 -8.56 -4.17
C LEU A 41 -3.83 -9.81 -3.46
N LEU A 42 -4.78 -10.54 -4.06
CA LEU A 42 -5.28 -11.79 -3.49
C LEU A 42 -4.15 -12.84 -3.38
N ALA A 43 -3.40 -13.03 -4.46
CA ALA A 43 -2.29 -13.99 -4.48
C ALA A 43 -1.22 -13.63 -3.43
N SER A 44 -0.87 -12.35 -3.32
CA SER A 44 0.08 -11.84 -2.32
C SER A 44 -0.45 -12.00 -0.89
N THR A 45 -1.75 -11.80 -0.67
CA THR A 45 -2.38 -12.02 0.64
C THR A 45 -2.15 -13.46 1.10
N VAL A 46 -2.51 -14.43 0.24
CA VAL A 46 -2.32 -15.86 0.54
C VAL A 46 -0.84 -16.17 0.74
N PHE A 47 0.02 -15.68 -0.15
CA PHE A 47 1.47 -15.87 -0.07
C PHE A 47 2.02 -15.40 1.28
N PHE A 48 1.74 -14.16 1.70
CA PHE A 48 2.30 -13.62 2.94
C PHE A 48 1.80 -14.36 4.17
N PHE A 49 0.55 -14.83 4.20
CA PHE A 49 0.07 -15.63 5.33
C PHE A 49 0.68 -17.03 5.39
N VAL A 50 0.82 -17.72 4.26
CA VAL A 50 1.40 -19.07 4.17
C VAL A 50 2.89 -19.03 4.49
N GLU A 51 3.62 -18.03 3.99
CA GLU A 51 5.07 -17.93 4.18
C GLU A 51 5.49 -17.53 5.60
N ARG A 52 4.54 -17.25 6.51
CA ARG A 52 4.81 -17.01 7.94
C ARG A 52 5.50 -18.18 8.63
N ASP A 53 5.33 -19.39 8.13
CA ASP A 53 5.97 -20.58 8.70
C ASP A 53 7.40 -20.80 8.20
N ARG A 54 7.86 -19.98 7.24
CA ARG A 54 9.24 -19.99 6.73
C ARG A 54 10.15 -18.93 7.34
N VAL A 55 9.65 -18.14 8.28
CA VAL A 55 10.39 -17.07 8.95
C VAL A 55 10.41 -17.27 10.47
N SER A 56 11.45 -16.77 11.12
CA SER A 56 11.60 -16.80 12.57
C SER A 56 10.50 -15.97 13.26
N ALA A 57 10.27 -16.22 14.56
CA ALA A 57 9.20 -15.58 15.33
C ALA A 57 9.23 -14.04 15.26
N LYS A 58 10.43 -13.46 15.16
CA LYS A 58 10.67 -12.02 15.02
C LYS A 58 9.98 -11.40 13.79
N TRP A 59 9.86 -12.14 12.68
CA TRP A 59 9.32 -11.63 11.41
C TRP A 59 7.87 -12.04 11.14
N LYS A 60 7.28 -12.93 11.96
CA LYS A 60 5.90 -13.41 11.74
C LYS A 60 4.87 -12.28 11.77
N THR A 61 5.08 -11.26 12.61
CA THR A 61 4.18 -10.10 12.67
C THR A 61 4.27 -9.27 11.39
N SER A 62 5.48 -9.03 10.86
CA SER A 62 5.70 -8.32 9.60
C SER A 62 4.97 -8.94 8.40
N LEU A 63 5.04 -10.26 8.28
CA LEU A 63 4.31 -10.97 7.21
C LEU A 63 2.79 -10.95 7.46
N THR A 64 2.35 -10.97 8.72
CA THR A 64 0.93 -10.78 9.06
C THR A 64 0.43 -9.41 8.58
N VAL A 65 1.18 -8.34 8.88
CA VAL A 65 0.83 -6.98 8.47
C VAL A 65 0.83 -6.84 6.95
N SER A 66 1.82 -7.41 6.25
CA SER A 66 1.87 -7.44 4.78
C SER A 66 0.65 -8.17 4.18
N GLY A 67 0.25 -9.29 4.79
CA GLY A 67 -0.98 -10.02 4.43
C GLY A 67 -2.25 -9.19 4.67
N LEU A 68 -2.33 -8.44 5.78
CA LEU A 68 -3.46 -7.56 6.06
C LEU A 68 -3.56 -6.40 5.06
N VAL A 69 -2.43 -5.75 4.75
CA VAL A 69 -2.38 -4.65 3.77
C VAL A 69 -2.87 -5.13 2.40
N THR A 70 -2.37 -6.26 1.93
CA THR A 70 -2.78 -6.82 0.64
C THR A 70 -4.22 -7.34 0.65
N GLY A 71 -4.69 -7.90 1.78
CA GLY A 71 -6.05 -8.41 1.92
C GLY A 71 -7.11 -7.31 1.99
N ILE A 72 -6.85 -6.23 2.74
CA ILE A 72 -7.72 -5.04 2.77
C ILE A 72 -7.78 -4.41 1.38
N ALA A 73 -6.63 -4.26 0.72
CA ALA A 73 -6.56 -3.72 -0.62
C ALA A 73 -7.31 -4.59 -1.62
N PHE A 74 -7.20 -5.92 -1.55
CA PHE A 74 -7.96 -6.84 -2.41
C PHE A 74 -9.46 -6.54 -2.37
N TRP A 75 -10.05 -6.42 -1.17
CA TRP A 75 -11.47 -6.13 -1.04
C TRP A 75 -11.84 -4.78 -1.63
N HIS A 76 -11.09 -3.73 -1.33
CA HIS A 76 -11.34 -2.40 -1.90
C HIS A 76 -11.18 -2.40 -3.42
N TYR A 77 -10.19 -3.11 -3.96
CA TYR A 77 -9.98 -3.26 -5.40
C TYR A 77 -11.16 -3.93 -6.12
N MET A 78 -11.82 -4.90 -5.49
CA MET A 78 -13.06 -5.47 -6.03
C MET A 78 -14.14 -4.40 -6.20
N TYR A 79 -14.38 -3.56 -5.19
CA TYR A 79 -15.37 -2.48 -5.26
C TYR A 79 -14.94 -1.36 -6.22
N MET A 80 -13.66 -0.96 -6.20
CA MET A 80 -13.12 0.05 -7.12
C MET A 80 -13.27 -0.36 -8.58
N ARG A 81 -12.99 -1.64 -8.88
CA ARG A 81 -13.25 -2.19 -10.22
C ARG A 81 -14.73 -2.15 -10.57
N GLY A 82 -15.61 -2.54 -9.66
CA GLY A 82 -17.06 -2.49 -9.86
C GLY A 82 -17.52 -1.08 -10.26
N VAL A 83 -17.14 -0.07 -9.47
CA VAL A 83 -17.46 1.34 -9.77
C VAL A 83 -16.94 1.76 -11.14
N TRP A 84 -15.69 1.44 -11.49
CA TRP A 84 -15.12 1.79 -12.80
C TRP A 84 -15.92 1.17 -13.95
N ILE A 85 -16.16 -0.14 -13.88
CA ILE A 85 -16.86 -0.88 -14.96
C ILE A 85 -18.32 -0.43 -15.09
N GLU A 86 -18.99 -0.13 -13.98
CA GLU A 86 -20.41 0.25 -13.98
C GLU A 86 -20.64 1.71 -14.38
N THR A 87 -19.72 2.61 -14.04
CA THR A 87 -19.95 4.06 -14.14
C THR A 87 -18.94 4.83 -14.97
N GLY A 88 -17.79 4.23 -15.31
CA GLY A 88 -16.66 4.92 -15.94
C GLY A 88 -15.99 5.98 -15.05
N SER A 89 -16.39 6.11 -13.79
CA SER A 89 -15.89 7.13 -12.87
C SER A 89 -14.72 6.63 -12.01
N SER A 90 -13.80 7.51 -11.67
CA SER A 90 -12.72 7.21 -10.72
C SER A 90 -13.31 6.89 -9.34
N PRO A 91 -12.96 5.74 -8.72
CA PRO A 91 -13.50 5.33 -7.43
C PRO A 91 -12.77 6.00 -6.25
N THR A 92 -12.70 7.34 -6.26
CA THR A 92 -11.89 8.14 -5.33
C THR A 92 -12.18 7.82 -3.86
N VAL A 93 -13.46 7.74 -3.47
CA VAL A 93 -13.81 7.47 -2.06
C VAL A 93 -13.28 6.10 -1.59
N PHE A 94 -13.48 5.04 -2.39
CA PHE A 94 -12.96 3.72 -2.06
C PHE A 94 -11.44 3.70 -2.00
N ARG A 95 -10.76 4.41 -2.90
CA ARG A 95 -9.30 4.54 -2.93
C ARG A 95 -8.77 5.16 -1.63
N TYR A 96 -9.33 6.27 -1.21
CA TYR A 96 -8.86 6.97 -0.01
C TYR A 96 -9.23 6.25 1.29
N ILE A 97 -10.34 5.50 1.32
CA ILE A 97 -10.65 4.61 2.45
C ILE A 97 -9.64 3.45 2.51
N ASP A 98 -9.30 2.82 1.38
CA ASP A 98 -8.24 1.80 1.33
C ASP A 98 -6.92 2.35 1.88
N TRP A 99 -6.50 3.52 1.41
CA TRP A 99 -5.25 4.14 1.85
C TRP A 99 -5.29 4.54 3.31
N LEU A 100 -6.41 5.06 3.81
CA LEU A 100 -6.57 5.41 5.23
C LEU A 100 -6.44 4.19 6.14
N LEU A 101 -6.84 3.00 5.68
CA LEU A 101 -6.69 1.74 6.42
C LEU A 101 -5.28 1.14 6.26
N THR A 102 -4.73 1.16 5.04
CA THR A 102 -3.49 0.45 4.71
C THR A 102 -2.23 1.26 4.98
N VAL A 103 -2.25 2.59 4.83
CA VAL A 103 -1.07 3.43 5.10
C VAL A 103 -0.64 3.36 6.56
N PRO A 104 -1.53 3.45 7.58
CA PRO A 104 -1.13 3.25 8.97
C PRO A 104 -0.50 1.87 9.22
N LEU A 105 -1.00 0.82 8.57
CA LEU A 105 -0.41 -0.52 8.66
C LEU A 105 0.99 -0.57 8.03
N LEU A 106 1.19 0.07 6.88
CA LEU A 106 2.51 0.24 6.28
C LEU A 106 3.44 1.00 7.22
N ILE A 107 3.00 2.07 7.86
CA ILE A 107 3.80 2.83 8.84
C ILE A 107 4.08 2.01 10.11
N CYS A 108 3.15 1.17 10.56
CA CYS A 108 3.39 0.20 11.64
C CYS A 108 4.53 -0.75 11.31
N GLU A 109 4.71 -1.13 10.05
CA GLU A 109 5.82 -1.99 9.63
C GLU A 109 7.19 -1.33 9.89
N PHE A 110 7.31 -0.02 9.61
CA PHE A 110 8.51 0.75 9.96
C PHE A 110 8.75 0.75 11.46
N TYR A 111 7.69 0.89 12.25
CA TYR A 111 7.78 0.83 13.70
C TYR A 111 8.29 -0.55 14.17
N LEU A 112 7.74 -1.65 13.65
CA LEU A 112 8.13 -3.00 14.07
C LEU A 112 9.61 -3.29 13.78
N ILE A 113 10.11 -2.88 12.61
CA ILE A 113 11.50 -3.08 12.23
C ILE A 113 12.44 -2.20 13.08
N LEU A 114 12.06 -0.96 13.38
CA LEU A 114 12.89 -0.02 14.16
C LEU A 114 12.81 -0.22 15.66
N ALA A 115 11.68 -0.69 16.20
CA ALA A 115 11.51 -0.99 17.62
C ALA A 115 12.46 -2.11 18.06
N ALA A 116 12.85 -3.00 17.14
CA ALA A 116 13.85 -4.03 17.40
C ALA A 116 15.27 -3.48 17.56
N ALA A 117 15.53 -2.21 17.21
CA ALA A 117 16.88 -1.65 17.22
C ALA A 117 17.02 -0.31 17.95
N THR A 118 15.92 0.39 18.25
CA THR A 118 15.99 1.81 18.63
C THR A 118 14.85 2.19 19.59
N ASN A 119 15.15 3.07 20.55
CA ASN A 119 14.15 3.57 21.50
C ASN A 119 13.27 4.71 20.94
N VAL A 120 13.60 5.23 19.75
CA VAL A 120 12.88 6.36 19.11
C VAL A 120 11.73 5.91 18.20
N ALA A 121 11.56 4.60 17.99
CA ALA A 121 10.57 4.04 17.08
C ALA A 121 9.15 4.61 17.31
N GLY A 122 8.74 4.78 18.57
CA GLY A 122 7.40 5.31 18.89
C GLY A 122 7.21 6.79 18.56
N SER A 123 8.27 7.61 18.67
CA SER A 123 8.23 9.02 18.26
C SER A 123 8.16 9.13 16.74
N LEU A 124 9.05 8.42 16.04
CA LEU A 124 9.08 8.37 14.58
C LEU A 124 7.74 7.87 14.01
N PHE A 125 7.16 6.81 14.58
CA PHE A 125 5.83 6.32 14.18
C PHE A 125 4.76 7.41 14.21
N LYS A 126 4.69 8.20 15.30
CA LYS A 126 3.72 9.29 15.42
C LYS A 126 3.92 10.37 14.37
N LYS A 127 5.17 10.76 14.12
CA LYS A 127 5.51 11.78 13.11
C LYS A 127 5.12 11.31 11.71
N LEU A 128 5.46 10.07 11.36
CA LEU A 128 5.11 9.48 10.07
C LEU A 128 3.60 9.31 9.92
N LEU A 129 2.91 8.90 10.99
CA LEU A 129 1.45 8.76 10.97
C LEU A 129 0.79 10.12 10.73
N VAL A 130 1.16 11.16 11.49
CA VAL A 130 0.61 12.52 11.30
C VAL A 130 0.92 13.05 9.89
N GLY A 131 2.16 12.90 9.43
CA GLY A 131 2.55 13.29 8.07
C GLY A 131 1.71 12.58 7.01
N SER A 132 1.50 11.27 7.16
CA SER A 132 0.69 10.48 6.23
C SER A 132 -0.79 10.87 6.24
N LEU A 133 -1.35 11.22 7.39
CA LEU A 133 -2.74 11.68 7.49
C LEU A 133 -2.92 13.04 6.82
N VAL A 134 -2.00 13.99 7.04
CA VAL A 134 -2.01 15.27 6.33
C VAL A 134 -1.90 15.03 4.82
N MET A 135 -0.98 14.18 4.38
CA MET A 135 -0.82 13.83 2.97
C MET A 135 -2.12 13.29 2.35
N LEU A 136 -2.77 12.33 3.00
CA LEU A 136 -4.00 11.71 2.50
C LEU A 136 -5.20 12.65 2.55
N VAL A 137 -5.38 13.42 3.63
CA VAL A 137 -6.51 14.34 3.77
C VAL A 137 -6.47 15.42 2.69
N PHE A 138 -5.30 16.04 2.47
CA PHE A 138 -5.20 17.08 1.45
C PHE A 138 -5.28 16.51 0.03
N GLY A 139 -4.71 15.33 -0.22
CA GLY A 139 -4.94 14.61 -1.48
C GLY A 139 -6.44 14.40 -1.75
N TYR A 140 -7.17 13.87 -0.78
CA TYR A 140 -8.61 13.63 -0.90
C TYR A 140 -9.38 14.93 -1.13
N MET A 141 -9.06 16.00 -0.39
CA MET A 141 -9.74 17.29 -0.56
C MET A 141 -9.57 17.85 -1.97
N GLY A 142 -8.40 17.64 -2.58
CA GLY A 142 -8.14 18.00 -3.97
C GLY A 142 -8.96 17.19 -4.96
N GLU A 143 -8.96 15.86 -4.84
CA GLU A 143 -9.68 14.97 -5.77
C GLU A 143 -11.21 15.00 -5.61
N ALA A 144 -11.70 15.28 -4.40
CA ALA A 144 -13.12 15.39 -4.09
C ALA A 144 -13.70 16.79 -4.41
N GLY A 145 -12.88 17.72 -4.92
CA GLY A 145 -13.32 19.09 -5.24
C GLY A 145 -13.63 19.96 -4.02
N ILE A 146 -13.20 19.54 -2.82
CA ILE A 146 -13.37 20.30 -1.56
C ILE A 146 -12.35 21.45 -1.49
N MET A 147 -11.18 21.25 -2.09
CA MET A 147 -10.11 22.24 -2.22
C MET A 147 -9.60 22.26 -3.66
N ALA A 148 -9.11 23.41 -4.12
CA ALA A 148 -8.48 23.49 -5.43
C ALA A 148 -7.30 22.52 -5.53
N ALA A 149 -7.19 21.81 -6.67
CA ALA A 149 -6.29 20.68 -6.84
C ALA A 149 -4.80 21.04 -6.65
N TRP A 150 -4.37 22.22 -7.10
CA TRP A 150 -2.98 22.68 -7.00
C TRP A 150 -2.55 22.94 -5.54
N PRO A 151 -3.24 23.79 -4.76
CA PRO A 151 -2.94 23.93 -3.33
C PRO A 151 -2.97 22.62 -2.55
N ALA A 152 -3.98 21.77 -2.79
CA ALA A 152 -4.10 20.45 -2.16
C ALA A 152 -2.87 19.56 -2.45
N PHE A 153 -2.44 19.51 -3.71
CA PHE A 153 -1.26 18.77 -4.16
C PHE A 153 0.02 19.25 -3.48
N ILE A 154 0.22 20.57 -3.38
CA ILE A 154 1.41 21.15 -2.75
C ILE A 154 1.47 20.76 -1.26
N ILE A 155 0.35 20.89 -0.53
CA ILE A 155 0.30 20.53 0.88
C ILE A 155 0.56 19.03 1.08
N GLY A 156 -0.05 18.18 0.24
CA GLY A 156 0.21 16.74 0.26
C GLY A 156 1.68 16.39 0.01
N CYS A 157 2.30 17.02 -1.00
CA CYS A 157 3.72 16.84 -1.30
C CYS A 157 4.63 17.33 -0.17
N LEU A 158 4.32 18.46 0.48
CA LEU A 158 5.09 18.95 1.62
C LEU A 158 5.01 17.99 2.81
N ALA A 159 3.85 17.41 3.08
CA ALA A 159 3.69 16.39 4.12
C ALA A 159 4.49 15.12 3.81
N TRP A 160 4.51 14.69 2.55
CA TRP A 160 5.36 13.57 2.11
C TRP A 160 6.86 13.87 2.23
N VAL A 161 7.30 15.06 1.81
CA VAL A 161 8.70 15.50 1.97
C VAL A 161 9.09 15.60 3.45
N TYR A 162 8.18 16.02 4.32
CA TYR A 162 8.39 15.99 5.77
C TYR A 162 8.64 14.57 6.28
N MET A 163 7.87 13.57 5.83
CA MET A 163 8.11 12.17 6.18
C MET A 163 9.48 11.68 5.70
N ILE A 164 9.88 12.05 4.47
CA ILE A 164 11.20 11.72 3.93
C ILE A 164 12.30 12.36 4.79
N TYR A 165 12.13 13.61 5.22
CA TYR A 165 13.08 14.30 6.09
C TYR A 165 13.26 13.56 7.43
N GLU A 166 12.17 13.18 8.11
CA GLU A 166 12.24 12.46 9.39
C GLU A 166 12.94 11.09 9.27
N LEU A 167 12.83 10.44 8.10
CA LEU A 167 13.54 9.20 7.79
C LEU A 167 15.01 9.42 7.42
N TRP A 168 15.32 10.39 6.57
CA TRP A 168 16.66 10.51 5.99
C TRP A 168 17.62 11.36 6.82
N ALA A 169 17.12 12.39 7.49
CA ALA A 169 17.92 13.35 8.25
C ALA A 169 17.42 13.61 9.67
N GLY A 170 16.24 13.09 10.02
CA GLY A 170 15.64 13.21 11.35
C GLY A 170 15.89 11.99 12.25
N GLU A 171 14.92 11.73 13.13
CA GLU A 171 15.04 10.72 14.19
C GLU A 171 15.33 9.32 13.64
N GLY A 172 14.77 8.96 12.48
CA GLY A 172 14.96 7.64 11.89
C GLY A 172 16.41 7.38 11.47
N LYS A 173 17.12 8.40 10.95
CA LYS A 173 18.53 8.26 10.56
C LYS A 173 19.44 8.07 11.76
N SER A 174 19.22 8.85 12.82
CA SER A 174 19.95 8.71 14.09
C SER A 174 19.77 7.31 14.68
N ALA A 175 18.54 6.78 14.60
CA ALA A 175 18.19 5.44 15.06
C ALA A 175 18.95 4.35 14.28
N CYS A 176 18.92 4.44 12.95
CA CYS A 176 19.54 3.48 12.04
C CYS A 176 21.06 3.37 12.22
N ASN A 177 21.77 4.48 12.44
CA ASN A 177 23.24 4.49 12.55
C ASN A 177 23.80 3.65 13.71
N THR A 178 22.97 3.34 14.71
CA THR A 178 23.36 2.53 15.88
C THR A 178 22.88 1.07 15.81
N ALA A 179 22.14 0.73 14.76
CA ALA A 179 21.52 -0.58 14.59
C ALA A 179 22.45 -1.61 13.93
N SER A 180 22.08 -2.89 13.99
CA SER A 180 22.83 -3.97 13.33
C SER A 180 22.82 -3.81 11.79
N PRO A 181 23.79 -4.37 11.05
CA PRO A 181 23.83 -4.28 9.59
C PRO A 181 22.55 -4.77 8.90
N ALA A 182 21.92 -5.81 9.44
CA ALA A 182 20.64 -6.32 8.93
C ALA A 182 19.51 -5.29 9.09
N VAL A 183 19.43 -4.60 10.24
CA VAL A 183 18.43 -3.55 10.47
C VAL A 183 18.73 -2.32 9.64
N GLN A 184 19.99 -1.93 9.46
CA GLN A 184 20.36 -0.82 8.58
C GLN A 184 19.97 -1.09 7.13
N SER A 185 20.21 -2.32 6.65
CA SER A 185 19.79 -2.75 5.32
C SER A 185 18.27 -2.65 5.15
N ALA A 186 17.51 -3.25 6.08
CA ALA A 186 16.05 -3.17 6.08
C ALA A 186 15.55 -1.72 6.11
N TYR A 187 16.14 -0.88 6.97
CA TYR A 187 15.82 0.53 7.08
C TYR A 187 16.03 1.29 5.76
N ASN A 188 17.20 1.14 5.15
CA ASN A 188 17.53 1.80 3.89
C ASN A 188 16.59 1.36 2.77
N THR A 189 16.30 0.05 2.69
CA THR A 189 15.35 -0.48 1.70
C THR A 189 13.96 0.12 1.87
N MET A 190 13.45 0.20 3.10
CA MET A 190 12.14 0.82 3.36
C MET A 190 12.13 2.32 3.03
N MET A 191 13.22 3.04 3.31
CA MET A 191 13.36 4.45 2.98
C MET A 191 13.32 4.68 1.46
N TYR A 192 13.98 3.84 0.67
CA TYR A 192 13.89 3.90 -0.79
C TYR A 192 12.45 3.68 -1.29
N ILE A 193 11.64 2.92 -0.58
CA ILE A 193 10.24 2.69 -0.95
C ILE A 193 9.39 3.93 -0.67
N ILE A 194 9.60 4.64 0.44
CA ILE A 194 8.95 5.94 0.69
C ILE A 194 9.39 7.01 -0.30
N ILE A 195 10.65 6.99 -0.74
CA ILE A 195 11.17 8.01 -1.66
C ILE A 195 10.76 7.70 -3.12
N ALA A 196 11.10 6.51 -3.61
CA ALA A 196 10.93 6.17 -5.02
C ALA A 196 9.58 5.47 -5.28
N GLY A 197 9.20 4.53 -4.41
CA GLY A 197 7.95 3.79 -4.55
C GLY A 197 6.72 4.68 -4.39
N TRP A 198 6.70 5.53 -3.36
CA TRP A 198 5.55 6.41 -3.11
C TRP A 198 5.49 7.61 -4.06
N ALA A 199 6.56 7.95 -4.78
CA ALA A 199 6.54 9.02 -5.78
C ALA A 199 5.54 8.76 -6.91
N ILE A 200 5.15 7.50 -7.14
CA ILE A 200 4.15 7.12 -8.15
C ILE A 200 2.77 7.73 -7.82
N TYR A 201 2.42 7.88 -6.53
CA TYR A 201 1.13 8.47 -6.14
C TYR A 201 1.00 9.97 -6.51
N PRO A 202 1.90 10.89 -6.11
CA PRO A 202 1.80 12.28 -6.54
C PRO A 202 1.94 12.43 -8.06
N VAL A 203 2.68 11.55 -8.75
CA VAL A 203 2.69 11.53 -10.23
C VAL A 203 1.30 11.16 -10.79
N GLY A 204 0.63 10.18 -10.20
CA GLY A 204 -0.75 9.84 -10.54
C GLY A 204 -1.71 11.01 -10.34
N TYR A 205 -1.63 11.68 -9.20
CA TYR A 205 -2.42 12.89 -8.93
C TYR A 205 -2.14 13.97 -9.98
N PHE A 206 -0.86 14.27 -10.24
CA PHE A 206 -0.44 15.31 -11.16
C PHE A 206 -0.94 15.05 -12.59
N THR A 207 -0.74 13.84 -13.10
CA THR A 207 -1.20 13.43 -14.44
C THR A 207 -2.73 13.31 -14.53
N GLY A 208 -3.39 13.08 -13.39
CA GLY A 208 -4.84 12.94 -13.28
C GLY A 208 -5.61 14.25 -13.16
N TYR A 209 -5.00 15.30 -12.59
CA TYR A 209 -5.71 16.54 -12.25
C TYR A 209 -5.00 17.84 -12.66
N LEU A 210 -3.68 17.84 -12.84
CA LEU A 210 -2.88 19.06 -12.97
C LEU A 210 -2.23 19.26 -14.34
N MET A 211 -2.20 18.21 -15.18
CA MET A 211 -1.68 18.27 -16.55
C MET A 211 -2.75 18.63 -17.57
N GLY A 212 -2.41 19.52 -18.52
CA GLY A 212 -3.30 19.89 -19.62
C GLY A 212 -4.61 20.54 -19.15
N ASP A 213 -5.69 20.33 -19.90
CA ASP A 213 -7.01 20.93 -19.64
C ASP A 213 -7.84 20.16 -18.58
N GLY A 214 -7.20 19.67 -17.52
CA GLY A 214 -7.87 19.00 -16.39
C GLY A 214 -7.47 17.54 -16.14
N GLY A 215 -6.36 17.07 -16.73
CA GLY A 215 -5.80 15.74 -16.49
C GLY A 215 -6.59 14.58 -17.11
N SER A 216 -6.23 13.34 -16.75
CA SER A 216 -6.81 12.13 -17.32
C SER A 216 -7.12 11.07 -16.25
N ALA A 217 -8.39 10.68 -16.15
CA ALA A 217 -8.83 9.62 -15.24
C ALA A 217 -8.17 8.25 -15.55
N LEU A 218 -7.85 8.00 -16.83
CA LEU A 218 -7.05 6.85 -17.24
C LEU A 218 -5.66 6.91 -16.60
N ASN A 219 -4.95 8.02 -16.77
CA ASN A 219 -3.60 8.18 -16.20
C ASN A 219 -3.62 8.10 -14.66
N LEU A 220 -4.62 8.72 -14.02
CA LEU A 220 -4.79 8.67 -12.56
C LEU A 220 -4.87 7.22 -12.06
N ASN A 221 -5.84 6.46 -12.59
CA ASN A 221 -6.11 5.12 -12.09
C ASN A 221 -5.02 4.12 -12.48
N LEU A 222 -4.40 4.24 -13.65
CA LEU A 222 -3.25 3.41 -14.02
C LEU A 222 -2.06 3.64 -13.09
N ASN A 223 -1.74 4.91 -12.79
CA ASN A 223 -0.65 5.22 -11.86
C ASN A 223 -0.95 4.75 -10.44
N TYR A 224 -2.17 4.95 -9.93
CA TYR A 224 -2.56 4.43 -8.61
C TYR A 224 -2.56 2.90 -8.55
N ASN A 225 -3.00 2.24 -9.61
CA ASN A 225 -2.95 0.78 -9.69
C ASN A 225 -1.51 0.26 -9.69
N LEU A 226 -0.62 0.90 -10.44
CA LEU A 226 0.81 0.60 -10.40
C LEU A 226 1.42 0.89 -9.01
N ALA A 227 1.07 2.02 -8.40
CA ALA A 227 1.57 2.43 -7.10
C ALA A 227 1.20 1.42 -6.01
N ASP A 228 -0.06 0.97 -5.97
CA ASP A 228 -0.52 -0.03 -5.00
C ASP A 228 0.16 -1.39 -5.26
N PHE A 229 0.32 -1.79 -6.52
CA PHE A 229 1.07 -3.01 -6.86
C PHE A 229 2.50 -2.94 -6.32
N VAL A 230 3.23 -1.86 -6.60
CA VAL A 230 4.61 -1.70 -6.14
C VAL A 230 4.70 -1.62 -4.62
N ASN A 231 3.89 -0.76 -3.99
CA ASN A 231 4.07 -0.39 -2.59
C ASN A 231 3.37 -1.31 -1.60
N LYS A 232 2.45 -2.17 -2.05
CA LYS A 232 1.82 -3.19 -1.20
C LYS A 232 2.41 -4.58 -1.46
N ILE A 233 2.57 -4.96 -2.73
CA ILE A 233 3.04 -6.31 -3.10
C ILE A 233 4.56 -6.38 -3.07
N LEU A 234 5.25 -5.56 -3.88
CA LEU A 234 6.72 -5.63 -3.95
C LEU A 234 7.37 -5.26 -2.61
N PHE A 235 6.77 -4.29 -1.89
CA PHE A 235 7.17 -3.97 -0.51
C PHE A 235 7.13 -5.21 0.41
N GLY A 236 6.00 -5.92 0.47
CA GLY A 236 5.88 -7.13 1.28
C GLY A 236 6.83 -8.24 0.84
N LEU A 237 7.06 -8.40 -0.47
CA LEU A 237 8.02 -9.37 -1.02
C LEU A 237 9.46 -9.07 -0.62
N ILE A 238 9.83 -7.79 -0.56
CA ILE A 238 11.14 -7.35 -0.09
C ILE A 238 11.33 -7.71 1.38
N ILE A 239 10.33 -7.43 2.23
CA ILE A 239 10.37 -7.78 3.67
C ILE A 239 10.47 -9.29 3.84
N TRP A 240 9.64 -10.05 3.13
CA TRP A 240 9.69 -11.51 3.12
C TRP A 240 11.08 -12.03 2.73
N ASN A 241 11.69 -11.48 1.67
CA ASN A 241 13.00 -11.91 1.20
C ASN A 241 14.09 -11.70 2.26
N VAL A 242 14.08 -10.55 2.94
CA VAL A 242 15.00 -10.24 4.03
C VAL A 242 14.75 -11.17 5.22
N ALA A 243 13.49 -11.36 5.60
CA ALA A 243 13.08 -12.20 6.72
C ALA A 243 13.51 -13.67 6.54
N VAL A 244 13.28 -14.25 5.36
CA VAL A 244 13.69 -15.63 5.05
C VAL A 244 15.20 -15.78 5.12
N LYS A 245 15.96 -14.85 4.49
CA LYS A 245 17.43 -14.89 4.52
C LYS A 245 18.01 -14.73 5.92
N GLU A 246 17.44 -13.87 6.76
CA GLU A 246 17.89 -13.75 8.15
C GLU A 246 17.56 -15.02 8.93
N SER A 247 16.36 -15.57 8.74
CA SER A 247 15.88 -16.75 9.46
C SER A 247 16.64 -18.03 9.11
N SER A 248 17.17 -18.14 7.89
CA SER A 248 18.02 -19.28 7.48
C SER A 248 19.45 -19.19 8.00
N ASN A 249 19.89 -18.00 8.40
CA ASN A 249 21.26 -17.74 8.89
C ASN A 249 21.35 -17.73 10.43
N ALA A 250 20.23 -17.92 11.12
CA ALA A 250 20.10 -17.97 12.58
C ALA A 250 20.00 -19.43 13.06
#